data_AF-A0A526Q1S1-F1
#
_entry.id   AF-A0A526Q1S1-F1
#
_cell.length_a   1.000
_cell.length_b   1.000
_cell.length_c   1.000
_cell.angle_alpha   90.00
_cell.angle_beta   90.00
_cell.angle_gamma   90.00
#
_symmetry.space_group_name_H-M   'P 1'
#
loop_
_entity.id
_entity.type
_entity.pdbx_description
1 polymer ?
#
loop_
_entity_poly.entity_id
_entity_poly.type
_entity_poly.pdbx_seq_one_letter_code
_entity_poly.pdbx_strand_id
1 'polypeptide(L)' 'VVLIVDDVATSGKSILKAIEEVRRVGGIVGDAACLVDRDEGATAMLAQHGVTLHSVLHASEFVERH' A
#
# COMPACT_ATOMS: atom_id res chain seq x y z
N VAL A 1 15.22 -8.53 1.09
CA VAL A 1 14.07 -7.82 1.71
C VAL A 1 13.85 -6.55 0.92
N VAL A 2 12.62 -6.26 0.50
CA VAL A 2 12.25 -5.11 -0.35
C VAL A 2 11.02 -4.43 0.24
N LEU A 3 11.03 -3.09 0.26
CA LEU A 3 9.88 -2.24 0.59
C LEU A 3 9.32 -1.68 -0.71
N ILE A 4 8.02 -1.84 -0.95
CA ILE A 4 7.33 -1.16 -2.05
C ILE A 4 6.91 0.22 -1.57
N VAL A 5 7.16 1.25 -2.40
CA VAL A 5 6.76 2.63 -2.12
C VAL A 5 5.92 3.15 -3.28
N ASP A 6 4.78 3.78 -2.97
CA ASP A 6 3.88 4.43 -3.93
C ASP A 6 3.56 5.86 -3.45
N ASP A 7 3.07 6.73 -4.33
CA ASP A 7 2.63 8.07 -3.92
C ASP A 7 1.25 8.01 -3.23
N VAL A 8 0.29 7.35 -3.86
CA VAL A 8 -1.10 7.28 -3.41
C VAL A 8 -1.62 5.85 -3.49
N ALA A 9 -2.10 5.32 -2.37
CA ALA A 9 -2.79 4.04 -2.33
C ALA A 9 -4.30 4.24 -2.51
N THR A 10 -4.89 3.56 -3.49
CA THR A 10 -6.36 3.56 -3.74
C THR A 10 -6.97 2.22 -3.33
N SER A 11 -7.19 1.32 -4.29
CA SER A 11 -7.56 -0.09 -4.04
C SER A 11 -6.36 -0.99 -3.72
N GLY A 12 -5.14 -0.48 -3.94
CA GLY A 12 -3.87 -1.19 -3.75
C GLY A 12 -3.46 -2.14 -4.88
N LYS A 13 -4.25 -2.30 -5.95
CA LYS A 13 -3.96 -3.26 -7.05
C LYS A 13 -2.59 -3.05 -7.71
N SER A 14 -2.16 -1.80 -7.88
CA SER A 14 -0.84 -1.44 -8.42
C SER A 14 0.27 -1.95 -7.50
N ILE A 15 0.15 -1.67 -6.21
CA ILE A 15 1.09 -2.09 -5.16
C ILE A 15 1.18 -3.61 -5.13
N LEU A 16 0.04 -4.32 -5.11
CA LEU A 16 0.03 -5.79 -5.12
C LEU A 16 0.75 -6.37 -6.34
N LYS A 17 0.50 -5.82 -7.55
CA LYS A 17 1.18 -6.27 -8.76
C LYS A 17 2.70 -6.10 -8.64
N ALA A 18 3.18 -4.99 -8.09
CA ALA A 18 4.61 -4.77 -7.86
C ALA A 18 5.18 -5.78 -6.84
N ILE A 19 4.43 -6.08 -5.78
CA ILE A 19 4.79 -7.09 -4.77
C ILE A 19 4.92 -8.48 -5.40
N GLU A 20 3.96 -8.87 -6.25
CA GLU A 20 3.96 -10.17 -6.93
C GLU A 20 5.17 -10.31 -7.85
N GLU A 21 5.54 -9.27 -8.60
CA GLU A 21 6.73 -9.29 -9.45
C GLU A 21 8.03 -9.42 -8.65
N VAL A 22 8.14 -8.72 -7.51
CA VAL A 22 9.30 -8.85 -6.62
C VAL A 22 9.36 -10.27 -6.01
N ARG A 23 8.23 -10.80 -5.54
CA ARG A 23 8.14 -12.16 -5.01
C ARG A 23 8.48 -13.22 -6.05
N ARG A 24 8.08 -13.01 -7.32
CA ARG A 24 8.37 -13.92 -8.45
C ARG A 24 9.87 -14.14 -8.70
N VAL A 25 10.71 -13.16 -8.38
CA VAL A 25 12.17 -13.26 -8.52
C VAL A 25 12.89 -13.61 -7.20
N GLY A 26 12.15 -14.12 -6.21
CA GLY A 26 12.69 -14.54 -4.91
C GLY A 26 12.83 -13.40 -3.89
N GLY A 27 12.28 -12.23 -4.18
CA GLY A 27 12.22 -11.11 -3.23
C GLY A 27 11.23 -11.37 -2.10
N ILE A 28 11.54 -10.84 -0.91
CA ILE A 28 10.66 -10.88 0.26
C ILE A 28 10.10 -9.49 0.48
N VAL A 29 8.77 -9.38 0.48
CA VAL A 29 8.03 -8.15 0.78
C VAL A 29 7.01 -8.44 1.87
N GLY A 30 7.18 -7.80 3.02
CA GLY A 30 6.22 -7.82 4.14
C GLY A 30 5.53 -6.48 4.37
N ASP A 31 6.06 -5.41 3.78
CA ASP A 31 5.59 -4.04 4.00
C ASP A 31 5.53 -3.28 2.67
N ALA A 32 4.60 -2.34 2.62
CA ALA A 32 4.50 -1.31 1.59
C ALA A 32 4.29 0.05 2.28
N ALA A 33 4.72 1.13 1.65
CA ALA A 33 4.52 2.48 2.15
C ALA A 33 3.92 3.40 1.08
N CYS A 34 3.06 4.33 1.48
CA CYS A 34 2.58 5.40 0.60
C CYS A 34 2.54 6.75 1.33
N LEU A 35 2.48 7.84 0.56
CA LEU A 35 2.27 9.17 1.14
C LEU A 35 0.82 9.33 1.58
N VAL A 36 -0.15 8.94 0.74
CA VAL A 36 -1.59 9.07 1.04
C VAL A 36 -2.31 7.74 0.81
N ASP A 37 -2.99 7.20 1.84
CA ASP A 37 -4.02 6.18 1.66
C ASP A 37 -5.36 6.88 1.42
N ARG A 38 -6.02 6.57 0.30
CA ARG A 38 -7.32 7.16 -0.04
C ARG A 38 -8.51 6.54 0.70
N ASP A 39 -8.27 5.61 1.62
CA ASP A 39 -9.30 4.89 2.36
C ASP A 39 -10.24 4.09 1.41
N GLU A 40 -9.72 3.68 0.24
CA GLU A 40 -10.43 2.96 -0.82
C GLU A 40 -10.16 1.44 -0.80
N GLY A 41 -9.59 0.93 0.30
CA GLY A 41 -9.43 -0.50 0.58
C GLY A 41 -8.03 -1.09 0.33
N ALA A 42 -7.02 -0.28 -0.01
CA ALA A 42 -5.64 -0.76 -0.20
C ALA A 42 -5.10 -1.52 1.03
N THR A 43 -5.25 -0.96 2.23
CA THR A 43 -4.79 -1.57 3.48
C THR A 43 -5.37 -2.98 3.68
N ALA A 44 -6.69 -3.14 3.55
CA ALA A 44 -7.35 -4.43 3.72
C ALA A 44 -6.94 -5.44 2.63
N MET A 45 -6.81 -4.98 1.38
CA MET A 45 -6.40 -5.83 0.26
C MET A 45 -4.96 -6.34 0.44
N LEU A 46 -4.02 -5.48 0.81
CA LEU A 46 -2.62 -5.87 1.02
C LEU A 46 -2.46 -6.80 2.23
N ALA A 47 -3.24 -6.58 3.29
CA ALA A 47 -3.26 -7.47 4.46
C ALA A 47 -3.67 -8.91 4.09
N GLN A 48 -4.61 -9.10 3.16
CA GLN A 48 -4.99 -10.44 2.64
C GLN A 48 -3.81 -11.15 1.94
N HIS A 49 -2.79 -10.42 1.51
CA HIS A 49 -1.59 -10.94 0.84
C HIS A 49 -0.36 -10.94 1.76
N GLY A 50 -0.58 -10.78 3.07
CA GLY A 50 0.47 -10.79 4.10
C GLY A 50 1.40 -9.58 4.00
N VAL A 51 0.86 -8.41 3.65
CA VAL A 51 1.61 -7.16 3.51
C VAL A 51 0.96 -6.06 4.34
N THR A 52 1.74 -5.38 5.16
CA THR A 52 1.29 -4.21 5.92
C THR A 52 1.49 -2.95 5.07
N LEU A 53 0.43 -2.14 4.89
CA LEU A 53 0.54 -0.82 4.28
C LEU A 53 0.76 0.24 5.37
N HIS A 54 1.80 1.05 5.20
CA HIS A 54 2.11 2.21 6.03
C HIS A 54 1.84 3.48 5.23
N SER A 55 0.91 4.32 5.68
CA SER A 55 0.59 5.62 5.09
C SER A 55 1.11 6.75 5.95
N VAL A 56 1.53 7.86 5.33
CA VAL A 56 1.83 9.10 6.07
C VAL A 56 0.55 9.84 6.42
N LEU A 57 -0.40 9.88 5.48
CA LEU A 57 -1.68 10.56 5.61
C LEU A 57 -2.81 9.66 5.12
N HIS A 58 -4.00 9.85 5.68
CA HIS A 58 -5.24 9.25 5.19
C HIS A 58 -6.12 10.31 4.53
N ALA A 59 -6.87 9.96 3.48
CA ALA A 59 -7.83 10.88 2.86
C ALA A 59 -8.85 11.40 3.88
N SER A 60 -9.26 10.57 4.83
CA SER A 60 -10.12 10.96 5.96
C SER A 60 -9.56 12.12 6.81
N GLU A 61 -8.24 12.33 6.87
CA GLU A 61 -7.63 13.45 7.60
C GLU A 61 -7.83 14.80 6.91
N PHE A 62 -8.19 14.80 5.62
CA PHE A 62 -8.45 16.01 4.85
C PHE A 62 -9.93 16.40 4.80
N VAL A 63 -10.85 15.51 5.23
CA VAL A 63 -12.30 15.75 5.16
C VAL A 63 -12.77 16.85 6.14
N GLU A 64 -11.91 17.31 7.06
CA GLU A 64 -12.23 18.37 8.04
C GLU A 64 -11.68 19.78 7.71
N ARG A 65 -11.06 20.01 6.55
CA ARG A 65 -10.66 21.38 6.16
C ARG A 65 -11.75 22.04 5.32
N HIS A 66 -12.65 22.73 6.02
CA HIS A 66 -13.56 23.75 5.50
C HIS A 66 -12.90 24.72 4.51
#